data_AF-A0A6P0N1P8-F1
#
_entry.id   AF-A0A6P0N1P8-F1
#
_cell.length_a   1.000
_cell.length_b   1.000
_cell.length_c   1.000
_cell.angle_alpha   90.00
_cell.angle_beta   90.00
_cell.angle_gamma   90.00
#
_symmetry.space_group_name_H-M   'P 1'
#
loop_
_entity.id
_entity.type
_entity.pdbx_description
1 polymer ?
#
loop_
_entity_poly.entity_id
_entity_poly.type
_entity_poly.pdbx_seq_one_letter_code
_entity_poly.pdbx_strand_id
1 'polypeptide(L)' 'MKSRPNPYAKKLKQPVTLPLRIDVIEYFEAKAQEKGISYQELINLYLQDCVVSKRELSFE' A
#
# COMPACT_ATOMS: atom_id res chain seq x y z
N MET A 1 -15.26 3.42 -34.70
CA MET A 1 -15.71 3.69 -33.31
C MET A 1 -14.63 4.48 -32.60
N LYS A 2 -14.94 5.67 -32.05
CA LYS A 2 -13.96 6.45 -31.27
C LYS A 2 -13.86 5.84 -29.87
N SER A 3 -12.70 5.29 -29.51
CA SER A 3 -12.40 4.81 -28.16
C SER A 3 -12.51 5.97 -27.19
N ARG A 4 -13.46 5.89 -26.23
CA ARG A 4 -13.59 6.88 -25.15
C ARG A 4 -12.79 6.35 -23.96
N PRO A 5 -11.88 7.16 -23.36
CA PRO A 5 -11.16 6.73 -22.17
C PRO A 5 -12.15 6.40 -21.06
N ASN A 6 -11.93 5.26 -20.39
CA ASN A 6 -12.81 4.77 -19.34
C ASN A 6 -12.80 5.77 -18.15
N PRO A 7 -13.95 6.37 -17.77
CA PRO A 7 -14.01 7.33 -16.66
C PRO A 7 -13.62 6.71 -15.30
N TYR A 8 -13.63 5.38 -15.18
CA TYR A 8 -13.20 4.65 -13.98
C TYR A 8 -11.70 4.31 -13.98
N ALA A 9 -10.96 4.65 -15.03
CA ALA A 9 -9.53 4.33 -15.11
C ALA A 9 -8.72 4.95 -13.96
N LYS A 10 -9.16 6.10 -13.43
CA LYS A 10 -8.53 6.75 -12.25
C LYS A 10 -8.70 5.96 -10.95
N LYS A 11 -9.64 5.01 -10.89
CA LYS A 11 -9.90 4.15 -9.72
C LYS A 11 -9.20 2.79 -9.83
N LEU A 12 -8.54 2.52 -10.96
CA LEU A 12 -7.78 1.29 -11.12
C LEU A 12 -6.53 1.35 -10.23
N LYS A 13 -6.21 0.21 -9.59
CA LYS A 13 -4.98 0.05 -8.84
C LYS A 13 -3.81 0.38 -9.76
N GLN A 14 -3.04 1.40 -9.41
CA GLN A 14 -1.80 1.70 -10.13
C GLN A 14 -0.72 0.79 -9.55
N PRO A 15 -0.11 -0.10 -10.36
CA PRO A 15 1.00 -0.92 -9.87
C PRO A 15 2.18 0.01 -9.57
N VAL A 16 2.73 -0.10 -8.37
CA VAL A 16 3.90 0.65 -7.93
C VAL A 16 4.98 -0.32 -7.48
N THR A 17 6.23 -0.05 -7.84
CA THR A 17 7.40 -0.76 -7.32
C THR A 17 8.02 0.10 -6.23
N LEU A 18 7.96 -0.36 -4.99
CA LEU A 18 8.52 0.34 -3.83
C LEU A 18 9.71 -0.46 -3.28
N PRO A 19 10.93 0.10 -3.21
CA PRO A 19 12.03 -0.56 -2.52
C PRO A 19 11.73 -0.58 -1.03
N LEU A 20 11.73 -1.78 -0.45
CA LEU A 20 11.58 -2.01 0.98
C LEU A 20 12.82 -2.73 1.48
N ARG A 21 13.25 -2.40 2.69
CA ARG A 21 14.31 -3.14 3.35
C ARG A 21 13.78 -4.51 3.82
N ILE A 22 14.69 -5.47 3.96
CA ILE A 22 14.35 -6.86 4.31
C ILE A 22 13.70 -6.93 5.70
N ASP A 23 14.21 -6.17 6.67
CA ASP A 23 13.65 -6.05 8.03
C ASP A 23 12.17 -5.64 8.03
N VAL A 24 11.82 -4.71 7.14
CA VAL A 24 10.44 -4.24 6.99
C VAL A 24 9.54 -5.35 6.42
N ILE A 25 10.02 -6.06 5.40
CA ILE A 25 9.26 -7.16 4.78
C ILE A 25 9.00 -8.27 5.81
N GLU A 26 10.03 -8.72 6.53
CA GLU A 26 9.90 -9.76 7.56
C GLU A 26 8.89 -9.37 8.66
N TYR A 27 8.94 -8.12 9.13
CA TYR A 27 8.00 -7.61 10.11
C TYR A 27 6.54 -7.67 9.60
N PHE A 28 6.30 -7.21 8.37
CA PHE A 28 4.96 -7.22 7.80
C PHE A 28 4.48 -8.62 7.42
N GLU A 29 5.37 -9.54 7.03
CA GLU A 29 5.01 -10.94 6.77
C GLU A 29 4.55 -11.65 8.04
N ALA A 30 5.31 -11.56 9.14
CA ALA A 30 4.91 -12.15 10.41
C ALA A 30 3.56 -11.60 10.89
N LYS A 31 3.37 -10.28 10.80
CA LYS A 31 2.12 -9.63 11.20
C LYS A 31 0.94 -9.94 10.29
N ALA A 32 1.19 -10.19 9.01
CA ALA A 32 0.14 -10.54 8.05
C ALA A 32 -0.30 -12.01 8.23
N GLN A 33 0.61 -12.91 8.60
CA GLN A 33 0.27 -14.30 8.97
C GLN A 33 -0.71 -14.35 10.15
N GLU A 34 -0.48 -13.55 11.20
CA GLU A 34 -1.38 -13.46 12.36
C GLU A 34 -2.79 -12.99 11.98
N LYS A 35 -2.89 -12.11 10.98
CA LYS A 35 -4.16 -11.52 10.53
C LYS A 35 -4.81 -12.28 9.36
N GLY A 36 -4.14 -13.29 8.80
CA GLY A 36 -4.62 -14.06 7.66
C GLY A 36 -4.75 -13.26 6.36
N ILE A 37 -3.99 -12.16 6.20
CA ILE A 37 -3.98 -11.35 4.98
C ILE A 37 -2.59 -11.33 4.34
N SER A 38 -2.47 -10.82 3.11
CA SER A 38 -1.15 -10.66 2.49
C SER A 38 -0.37 -9.50 3.13
N TYR A 39 0.96 -9.60 3.16
CA TYR A 39 1.81 -8.49 3.63
C TYR A 39 1.62 -7.23 2.76
N GLN A 40 1.33 -7.40 1.46
CA GLN A 40 1.06 -6.30 0.52
C GLN A 40 -0.22 -5.54 0.89
N GLU A 41 -1.30 -6.25 1.22
CA GLU A 41 -2.54 -5.64 1.70
C GLU A 41 -2.33 -4.96 3.05
N LEU A 42 -1.60 -5.60 3.96
CA LEU A 42 -1.30 -5.03 5.26
C LEU A 42 -0.50 -3.73 5.13
N ILE A 43 0.54 -3.69 4.31
CA ILE A 43 1.32 -2.48 4.03
C ILE A 43 0.40 -1.39 3.46
N ASN A 44 -0.45 -1.73 2.49
CA ASN A 44 -1.38 -0.76 1.90
C ASN A 44 -2.35 -0.19 2.94
N LEU A 45 -2.87 -1.00 3.86
CA LEU A 45 -3.73 -0.54 4.96
C LEU A 45 -2.98 0.41 5.90
N TYR A 46 -1.73 0.11 6.23
CA TYR A 46 -0.88 0.98 7.04
C TYR A 46 -0.61 2.33 6.36
N LEU A 47 -0.36 2.33 5.05
CA LEU A 47 -0.18 3.56 4.28
C LEU A 47 -1.48 4.38 4.22
N GLN A 48 -2.63 3.72 4.06
CA GLN A 48 -3.93 4.38 4.08
C GLN A 48 -4.21 5.02 5.44
N ASP A 49 -3.93 4.32 6.53
CA ASP A 49 -4.05 4.85 7.88
C ASP A 49 -3.11 6.03 8.12
N CYS A 50 -1.87 5.97 7.61
CA CYS A 50 -0.91 7.09 7.63
C CYS A 50 -1.47 8.35 6.95
N VAL A 51 -2.12 8.19 5.79
CA VAL A 51 -2.75 9.30 5.06
C VAL A 51 -3.94 9.87 5.83
N VAL A 52 -4.80 9.01 6.39
CA VAL A 52 -5.98 9.44 7.17
C VAL A 52 -5.57 10.16 8.44
N SER A 53 -4.57 9.64 9.15
CA SER A 53 -4.01 10.24 10.37
C SER A 53 -3.13 11.46 10.11
N LYS A 54 -2.80 11.75 8.85
CA LYS A 54 -1.83 12.78 8.44
C LYS A 54 -0.54 12.69 9.24
N ARG A 55 -0.06 11.47 9.45
CA ARG A 55 1.13 11.24 10.25
C ARG A 55 2.34 11.78 9.51
N GLU A 56 3.04 12.71 10.15
CA GLU A 56 4.31 13.23 9.66
C GLU A 56 5.46 12.43 10.27
N LEU A 57 6.47 12.12 9.46
CA LEU A 57 7.71 11.52 9.96
C LEU A 57 8.57 12.65 10.55
N SER A 58 8.88 12.54 11.83
CA SER A 58 9.91 13.38 12.45
C SER A 58 11.27 12.84 12.06
N PHE A 59 12.03 13.63 11.31
CA PHE A 59 13.45 13.39 11.06
C PHE A 59 14.23 14.24 12.08
N GLU A 60 14.62 13.63 13.20
CA GLU A 60 15.68 14.19 14.06
C GLU A 60 17.05 13.70 13.58
#